data_AF-A0A950N1F0-F1
#
_entry.id   AF-A0A950N1F0-F1
#
_cell.length_a   1.000
_cell.length_b   1.000
_cell.length_c   1.000
_cell.angle_alpha   90.00
_cell.angle_beta   90.00
_cell.angle_gamma   90.00
#
_symmetry.space_group_name_H-M   'P 1'
#
loop_
_entity.id
_entity.type
_entity.pdbx_description
1 polymer ?
#
loop_
_entity_poly.entity_id
_entity_poly.type
_entity_poly.pdbx_seq_one_letter_code
_entity_poly.pdbx_strand_id
1 'polypeptide(L)'
;MRGGPHFLDLSSVYDVPKLPGLKRGVYAAVPGPTYETPAETRMLRTLGADAVGMSTVPEAIAARQAGLRVTAISLITNAAATGKGAVSHAEVLAAAERARPRLASVLRRILAADLRP
;
A
#
# COMPACT_ATOMS: atom_id res chain seq x y z
N MET A 1 14.03 -17.93 11.21
CA MET A 1 13.76 -18.36 9.83
C MET A 1 15.08 -18.70 9.16
N ARG A 2 15.38 -19.98 8.92
CA ARG A 2 16.60 -20.42 8.22
C ARG A 2 16.16 -21.09 6.91
N GLY A 3 16.67 -20.65 5.76
CA GLY A 3 16.46 -21.34 4.48
C GLY A 3 15.99 -20.50 3.28
N GLY A 4 15.68 -19.21 3.46
CA GLY A 4 15.39 -18.31 2.32
C GLY A 4 16.66 -17.90 1.56
N PRO A 5 16.56 -17.46 0.30
CA PRO A 5 17.71 -16.98 -0.46
C PRO A 5 18.36 -15.78 0.23
N HIS A 6 19.69 -15.68 0.15
CA HIS A 6 20.42 -14.52 0.66
C HIS A 6 20.12 -13.24 -0.14
N PHE A 7 19.86 -13.40 -1.44
CA PHE A 7 19.45 -12.34 -2.36
C PHE A 7 18.06 -12.66 -2.89
N LEU A 8 17.06 -11.98 -2.34
CA LEU A 8 15.66 -12.19 -2.69
C LEU A 8 15.30 -11.35 -3.93
N ASP A 9 14.76 -11.98 -4.97
CA ASP A 9 14.18 -11.26 -6.10
C ASP A 9 12.85 -10.60 -5.68
N LEU A 10 12.75 -9.29 -5.94
CA LEU A 10 11.58 -8.46 -5.65
C LEU A 10 10.86 -7.99 -6.93
N SER A 11 11.21 -8.53 -8.10
CA SER A 11 10.53 -8.22 -9.37
C SER A 11 9.03 -8.54 -9.34
N SER A 12 8.65 -9.54 -8.53
CA SER A 12 7.29 -10.07 -8.42
C SER A 12 6.89 -10.32 -6.95
N VAL A 13 6.93 -9.26 -6.13
CA VAL A 13 6.51 -9.34 -4.70
C VAL A 13 5.01 -9.52 -4.54
N TYR A 14 4.23 -8.78 -5.33
CA TYR A 14 2.79 -8.66 -5.11
C TYR A 14 1.98 -9.48 -6.11
N ASP A 15 1.22 -10.45 -5.61
CA ASP A 15 0.19 -11.19 -6.33
C ASP A 15 -1.15 -10.52 -6.10
N VAL A 16 -1.61 -9.70 -7.05
CA VAL A 16 -2.80 -8.85 -6.87
C VAL A 16 -3.91 -9.26 -7.83
N PRO A 17 -5.04 -9.81 -7.34
CA PRO A 17 -6.14 -10.17 -8.21
C PRO A 17 -6.71 -8.96 -8.95
N LYS A 18 -7.12 -9.16 -10.20
CA LYS A 18 -7.79 -8.12 -10.99
C LYS A 18 -9.24 -7.97 -10.53
N LEU A 19 -9.49 -7.02 -9.62
CA LEU A 19 -10.84 -6.65 -9.20
C LEU A 19 -11.34 -5.38 -9.93
N PRO A 20 -12.56 -5.41 -10.51
CA PRO A 20 -13.20 -4.23 -11.08
C PRO A 20 -13.31 -3.09 -10.08
N GLY A 21 -12.98 -1.87 -10.53
CA GLY A 21 -13.12 -0.64 -9.75
C GLY A 21 -11.97 -0.34 -8.78
N LEU A 22 -10.88 -1.13 -8.78
CA LEU A 22 -9.66 -0.82 -8.03
C LEU A 22 -8.55 -0.33 -8.96
N LYS A 23 -7.84 0.71 -8.51
CA LYS A 23 -6.62 1.19 -9.17
C LYS A 23 -5.44 0.31 -8.75
N ARG A 24 -4.45 0.21 -9.64
CA ARG A 24 -3.12 -0.35 -9.39
C ARG A 24 -2.10 0.75 -9.58
N GLY A 25 -0.99 0.66 -8.85
CA GLY A 25 0.05 1.66 -8.91
C GLY A 25 1.27 1.29 -8.07
N VAL A 26 2.24 2.17 -8.07
CA VAL A 26 3.49 2.07 -7.32
C VAL A 26 3.32 2.69 -5.93
N TYR A 27 3.68 1.94 -4.90
CA TYR A 27 3.70 2.42 -3.52
C TYR A 27 5.12 2.82 -3.11
N ALA A 28 5.31 4.05 -2.69
CA ALA A 28 6.55 4.52 -2.08
C ALA A 28 6.47 4.35 -0.55
N ALA A 29 7.36 3.53 0.02
CA ALA A 29 7.56 3.47 1.46
C ALA A 29 8.59 4.50 1.90
N VAL A 30 8.21 5.34 2.86
CA VAL A 30 9.08 6.31 3.54
C VAL A 30 9.16 5.97 5.03
N PRO A 31 10.21 6.37 5.77
CA PRO A 31 10.36 5.98 7.18
C PRO A 31 9.31 6.61 8.11
N GLY A 32 8.78 7.79 7.80
CA GLY A 32 7.93 8.54 8.74
C GLY A 32 8.70 9.03 9.98
N PRO A 33 8.01 9.47 11.04
CA PRO A 33 6.56 9.59 11.20
C PRO A 33 5.97 10.88 10.59
N THR A 34 6.83 11.74 10.04
CA THR A 34 6.40 12.98 9.37
C THR A 34 5.70 12.65 8.06
N TYR A 35 4.54 13.25 7.80
CA TYR A 35 3.98 13.24 6.45
C TYR A 35 4.91 13.93 5.46
N GLU A 36 4.74 13.59 4.19
CA GLU A 36 5.57 14.12 3.12
C GLU A 36 5.31 15.62 2.96
N THR A 37 6.38 16.38 2.79
CA THR A 37 6.30 17.75 2.32
C THR A 37 5.75 17.78 0.89
N PRO A 38 5.16 18.91 0.44
CA PRO A 38 4.73 19.04 -0.94
C PRO A 38 5.85 18.82 -1.97
N ALA A 39 7.10 19.14 -1.62
CA ALA A 39 8.26 18.90 -2.46
C ALA A 39 8.56 17.41 -2.59
N GLU A 40 8.56 16.66 -1.48
CA GLU A 40 8.73 15.20 -1.48
C GLU A 40 7.59 14.51 -2.23
N THR A 41 6.34 14.94 -2.06
CA THR A 41 5.22 14.37 -2.84
C THR A 41 5.41 14.59 -4.35
N ARG A 42 5.84 15.78 -4.78
CA ARG A 42 6.13 16.04 -6.21
C ARG A 42 7.29 15.19 -6.71
N MET A 43 8.34 15.06 -5.90
CA MET A 43 9.48 14.20 -6.20
C MET A 43 9.02 12.75 -6.40
N LEU A 44 8.32 12.17 -5.43
CA LEU A 44 7.83 10.78 -5.48
C LEU A 44 6.91 10.55 -6.68
N ARG A 45 6.01 11.49 -6.97
CA ARG A 45 5.15 11.42 -8.15
C ARG A 45 5.96 11.45 -9.45
N THR A 46 6.99 12.30 -9.53
CA THR A 46 7.90 12.37 -10.69
C THR A 46 8.68 11.06 -10.88
N LEU A 47 9.03 10.39 -9.77
CA LEU A 47 9.65 9.07 -9.76
C LEU A 47 8.66 7.92 -10.03
N GLY A 48 7.37 8.23 -10.26
CA GLY A 48 6.36 7.25 -10.65
C GLY A 48 5.53 6.65 -9.50
N ALA A 49 5.60 7.19 -8.28
CA ALA A 49 4.76 6.74 -7.19
C ALA A 49 3.30 7.19 -7.35
N ASP A 50 2.36 6.27 -7.11
CA ASP A 50 0.91 6.52 -7.09
C ASP A 50 0.35 6.68 -5.67
N ALA A 51 1.04 6.09 -4.69
CA ALA A 51 0.71 6.19 -3.28
C ALA A 51 2.00 6.27 -2.44
N VAL A 52 1.93 6.88 -1.27
CA VAL A 52 3.03 6.96 -0.30
C VAL A 52 2.52 6.60 1.09
N GLY A 53 3.38 6.00 1.90
CA GLY A 53 3.13 5.81 3.32
C GLY A 53 4.32 5.19 4.03
N MET A 54 4.10 4.77 5.27
CA MET A 54 5.18 4.52 6.23
C MET A 54 5.30 3.07 6.69
N SER A 55 4.74 2.12 5.94
CA SER A 55 4.68 0.69 6.33
C SER A 55 4.65 -0.25 5.12
N THR A 56 4.26 -1.50 5.32
CA THR A 56 3.89 -2.50 4.31
C THR A 56 5.07 -3.11 3.53
N VAL A 57 6.02 -2.31 3.07
CA VAL A 57 7.18 -2.82 2.29
C VAL A 57 8.06 -3.77 3.11
N PRO A 58 8.44 -3.46 4.37
CA PRO A 58 9.21 -4.39 5.19
C PRO A 58 8.50 -5.74 5.41
N GLU A 59 7.20 -5.72 5.67
CA GLU A 59 6.38 -6.91 5.88
C GLU A 59 6.24 -7.73 4.60
N ALA A 60 6.07 -7.06 3.45
CA ALA A 60 6.01 -7.73 2.15
C ALA A 60 7.32 -8.45 1.81
N ILE A 61 8.47 -7.81 2.06
CA ILE A 61 9.79 -8.43 1.86
C ILE A 61 9.97 -9.62 2.81
N ALA A 62 9.63 -9.49 4.08
CA ALA A 62 9.72 -10.56 5.05
C ALA A 62 8.81 -11.76 4.69
N ALA A 63 7.59 -11.49 4.22
CA ALA A 63 6.67 -12.52 3.76
C ALA A 63 7.20 -13.26 2.52
N ARG A 64 7.78 -12.54 1.55
CA ARG A 64 8.44 -13.16 0.39
C ARG A 64 9.67 -13.98 0.76
N GLN A 65 10.49 -13.51 1.69
CA GLN A 65 11.60 -14.26 2.27
C GLN A 65 11.12 -15.57 2.93
N ALA A 66 9.89 -15.58 3.46
CA ALA A 66 9.23 -16.75 4.03
C ALA A 66 8.55 -17.67 3.00
N GLY A 67 8.59 -17.33 1.70
CA GLY A 67 7.91 -18.08 0.64
C GLY A 67 6.40 -17.84 0.55
N LEU A 68 5.86 -16.82 1.22
CA LEU A 68 4.43 -16.51 1.19
C LEU A 68 4.06 -15.67 -0.04
N ARG A 69 2.80 -15.79 -0.49
CA ARG A 69 2.22 -14.85 -1.46
C ARG A 69 1.75 -13.60 -0.73
N VAL A 70 1.86 -12.44 -1.39
CA VAL A 70 1.55 -11.14 -0.79
C VAL A 70 0.58 -10.38 -1.68
N THR A 71 -0.52 -9.91 -1.13
CA THR A 71 -1.38 -8.88 -1.74
C THR A 71 -1.38 -7.67 -0.83
N ALA A 72 -1.20 -6.47 -1.39
CA ALA A 72 -1.24 -5.21 -0.64
C ALA A 72 -2.32 -4.27 -1.18
N ILE A 73 -2.93 -3.49 -0.28
CA ILE A 73 -3.95 -2.50 -0.63
C ILE A 73 -3.66 -1.23 0.17
N SER A 74 -3.57 -0.11 -0.54
CA SER A 74 -3.50 1.20 0.09
C SER A 74 -4.88 1.86 0.06
N LEU A 75 -5.38 2.24 1.23
CA LEU A 75 -6.52 3.14 1.31
C LEU A 75 -6.02 4.58 1.18
N ILE A 76 -6.42 5.26 0.12
CA ILE A 76 -6.05 6.67 -0.09
C ILE A 76 -6.93 7.54 0.80
N THR A 77 -6.36 8.03 1.90
CA THR A 77 -7.03 8.86 2.92
C THR A 77 -6.96 10.35 2.60
N ASN A 78 -5.95 10.79 1.84
CA ASN A 78 -5.73 12.17 1.43
C ASN A 78 -5.05 12.27 0.05
N ALA A 79 -5.24 13.38 -0.65
CA ALA A 79 -4.49 13.71 -1.86
C ALA A 79 -3.24 14.52 -1.48
N ALA A 80 -2.11 13.84 -1.26
CA ALA A 80 -0.86 14.44 -0.76
C ALA A 80 -0.34 15.64 -1.58
N ALA A 81 -0.71 15.75 -2.87
CA ALA A 81 -0.17 16.77 -3.77
C ALA A 81 -1.07 18.01 -3.98
N THR A 82 -2.33 18.00 -3.54
CA THR A 82 -3.32 19.02 -3.93
C THR A 82 -4.19 19.56 -2.80
N GLY A 83 -4.05 19.02 -1.58
CA GLY A 83 -4.78 19.53 -0.42
C GLY A 83 -4.31 20.93 -0.03
N LYS A 84 -5.22 21.91 -0.01
CA LYS A 84 -4.99 23.19 0.64
C LYS A 84 -5.09 22.98 2.16
N GLY A 85 -3.98 22.71 2.85
CA GLY A 85 -3.96 22.62 4.32
C GLY A 85 -2.92 21.65 4.88
N ALA A 86 -2.67 21.77 6.18
CA ALA A 86 -1.83 20.83 6.93
C ALA A 86 -2.53 19.46 7.01
N VAL A 87 -1.77 18.38 6.84
CA VAL A 87 -2.31 17.02 7.01
C VAL A 87 -2.51 16.74 8.49
N SER A 88 -3.74 16.45 8.89
CA SER A 88 -4.07 16.04 10.26
C SER A 88 -4.23 14.52 10.35
N HIS A 89 -3.56 13.89 11.33
CA HIS A 89 -3.73 12.46 11.59
C HIS A 89 -5.17 12.11 11.97
N ALA A 90 -5.89 13.01 12.65
CA ALA A 90 -7.30 12.80 12.97
C ALA A 90 -8.18 12.72 11.72
N GLU A 91 -7.89 13.52 10.69
CA GLU A 91 -8.61 13.47 9.41
C GLU A 91 -8.33 12.18 8.66
N VAL A 92 -7.08 11.70 8.71
CA VAL A 92 -6.68 10.41 8.14
C VAL A 92 -7.47 9.27 8.79
N LEU A 93 -7.56 9.25 10.12
CA LEU A 93 -8.35 8.25 10.87
C LEU A 93 -9.84 8.34 10.52
N ALA A 94 -10.40 9.54 10.45
CA ALA A 94 -11.80 9.73 10.08
C ALA A 94 -12.10 9.25 8.64
N ALA A 95 -11.17 9.49 7.70
CA ALA A 95 -11.28 8.96 6.34
C ALA A 95 -11.19 7.44 6.31
N ALA A 96 -10.31 6.85 7.12
CA ALA A 96 -10.18 5.41 7.27
C ALA A 96 -11.48 4.76 7.77
N GLU A 97 -12.08 5.32 8.83
CA GLU A 97 -13.35 4.81 9.37
C GLU A 97 -14.49 4.91 8.36
N ARG A 98 -14.61 6.02 7.62
CA ARG A 98 -15.62 6.14 6.56
C ARG A 98 -15.45 5.10 5.45
N ALA A 99 -14.22 4.73 5.12
CA ALA A 99 -13.93 3.76 4.06
C ALA A 99 -13.97 2.30 4.53
N ARG A 100 -14.02 2.06 5.85
CA ARG A 100 -13.95 0.72 6.45
C ARG A 100 -14.93 -0.29 5.85
N PRO A 101 -16.23 -0.01 5.63
CA PRO A 101 -17.16 -0.98 5.04
C PRO A 101 -16.75 -1.38 3.61
N ARG A 102 -16.27 -0.41 2.82
CA ARG A 102 -15.81 -0.64 1.45
C ARG A 102 -14.53 -1.46 1.43
N LEU A 103 -13.57 -1.16 2.32
CA LEU A 103 -12.34 -1.93 2.45
C LEU A 103 -12.64 -3.38 2.84
N ALA A 104 -13.54 -3.60 3.80
CA ALA A 104 -13.97 -4.95 4.20
C ALA A 104 -14.61 -5.72 3.04
N SER A 105 -15.44 -5.07 2.23
CA SER A 105 -16.01 -5.66 1.01
C SER A 105 -14.93 -6.08 0.00
N VAL A 106 -13.93 -5.22 -0.23
CA VAL A 106 -12.80 -5.51 -1.12
C VAL A 106 -11.99 -6.71 -0.61
N LEU A 107 -11.65 -6.73 0.68
CA LEU A 107 -10.89 -7.83 1.28
C LEU A 107 -11.64 -9.17 1.15
N ARG A 108 -12.95 -9.19 1.39
CA ARG A 108 -13.78 -10.38 1.17
C ARG A 108 -13.73 -10.87 -0.29
N ARG A 109 -13.76 -9.94 -1.26
CA ARG A 109 -13.66 -10.28 -2.69
C ARG A 109 -12.29 -10.83 -3.06
N ILE A 110 -11.22 -10.33 -2.46
CA ILE A 110 -9.85 -10.86 -2.65
C ILE A 110 -9.77 -12.28 -2.12
N LEU A 111 -10.18 -12.50 -0.87
CA LEU A 111 -10.19 -13.81 -0.25
C LEU A 111 -11.02 -14.81 -1.04
N ALA A 112 -12.22 -14.43 -1.49
CA ALA A 112 -13.06 -15.28 -2.32
C ALA A 112 -12.46 -15.58 -3.70
N ALA A 113 -11.68 -14.64 -4.27
CA ALA A 113 -11.01 -14.86 -5.55
C ALA A 113 -9.79 -15.78 -5.42
N ASP A 114 -9.08 -15.71 -4.30
CA ASP A 114 -7.87 -16.46 -3.99
C ASP A 114 -8.13 -17.90 -3.50
N LEU A 115 -9.30 -18.13 -2.91
CA LEU A 115 -9.77 -19.46 -2.47
C LEU A 115 -10.41 -20.29 -3.60
N ARG A 116 -10.39 -19.81 -4.85
CA ARG A 116 -10.82 -20.61 -5.99
C ARG A 116 -9.67 -21.54 -6.41
N PRO A 117 -9.90 -22.87 -6.47
CA PRO A 117 -8.88 -23.85 -6.83
C PRO A 117 -8.34 -23.67 -8.25
#